data_AF-A0A7S2R6K1-F1
#
_entry.id   AF-A0A7S2R6K1-F1
#
_cell.length_a   1.000
_cell.length_b   1.000
_cell.length_c   1.000
_cell.angle_alpha   90.00
_cell.angle_beta   90.00
_cell.angle_gamma   90.00
#
_symmetry.space_group_name_H-M   'P 1'
#
loop_
_entity.id
_entity.type
_entity.pdbx_description
1 polymer ?
#
loop_
_entity_poly.entity_id
_entity_poly.type
_entity_poly.pdbx_seq_one_letter_code
_entity_poly.pdbx_strand_id
1 'polypeptide(L)'
;VHGLTENPAIRRSREMENMVVPPVVNGVKCMSFGWVNPNAGVPGAGGDEAAIIRGPVASRVVQQLLLGTEWGALDYLLLDLPPGTGDVQITVAQHAALAGAVVVSTPSKLAHVDVLKGVHMFEHMKVPTLAVVENLAFMLVPGPDGSLIRTHPFGAPGRHLEDLGKALPSCSPQDISLQLPLSEVIGDANESGIPLCASPSVCPEMQPYEALADLVIKRTHQEAHAAQTAPDVRWSAKRNAVVVRWLERTPEGEDLGREALVPADDLFQADPYDGSPREDSSPPTAGILPHTIEPRGNFALRIVWSDGTETPFFTHNAVMGLVRRQRASSPSPSSM
;
A
#
# COMPACT_ATOMS: atom_id res chain seq x y z
N VAL A 1 -18.52 19.08 -13.04
CA VAL A 1 -18.68 19.71 -11.70
C VAL A 1 -20.16 20.01 -11.43
N HIS A 2 -21.04 19.00 -11.48
CA HIS A 2 -22.50 19.19 -11.37
C HIS A 2 -23.12 18.39 -10.21
N GLY A 3 -22.44 18.37 -9.04
CA GLY A 3 -22.98 17.76 -7.81
C GLY A 3 -22.78 18.58 -6.54
N LEU A 4 -22.17 19.77 -6.62
CA LEU A 4 -21.91 20.65 -5.48
C LEU A 4 -22.76 21.92 -5.65
N THR A 5 -24.02 21.87 -5.23
CA THR A 5 -24.93 23.03 -5.23
C THR A 5 -24.59 24.06 -4.16
N GLU A 6 -23.76 23.71 -3.19
CA GLU A 6 -23.12 24.64 -2.27
C GLU A 6 -21.63 24.73 -2.58
N ASN A 7 -21.10 25.94 -2.76
CA ASN A 7 -19.66 26.16 -2.85
C ASN A 7 -19.02 25.57 -1.56
N PRO A 8 -18.25 24.47 -1.62
CA PRO A 8 -17.67 23.86 -0.43
C PRO A 8 -16.52 24.76 0.05
N ALA A 9 -16.86 25.86 0.70
CA ALA A 9 -15.88 26.84 1.13
C ALA A 9 -14.94 26.19 2.13
N ILE A 10 -13.67 26.02 1.74
CA ILE A 10 -12.60 25.58 2.64
C ILE A 10 -12.53 26.60 3.79
N ARG A 11 -12.71 26.13 5.02
CA ARG A 11 -12.69 26.98 6.22
C ARG A 11 -11.38 26.78 6.95
N ARG A 12 -10.87 27.85 7.57
CA ARG A 12 -9.78 27.71 8.55
C ARG A 12 -10.28 26.97 9.79
N SER A 13 -9.44 26.11 10.34
CA SER A 13 -9.68 25.50 11.63
C SER A 13 -9.75 26.56 12.72
N ARG A 14 -10.65 26.36 13.68
CA ARG A 14 -10.74 27.17 14.90
C ARG A 14 -9.90 26.60 16.04
N GLU A 15 -9.51 25.33 15.94
CA GLU A 15 -8.82 24.59 17.00
C GLU A 15 -7.32 24.43 16.69
N MET A 16 -6.96 24.27 15.41
CA MET A 16 -5.59 24.09 14.96
C MET A 16 -5.12 25.24 14.07
N GLU A 17 -4.09 25.95 14.53
CA GLU A 17 -3.52 27.09 13.80
C GLU A 17 -2.96 26.64 12.43
N ASN A 18 -3.21 27.43 11.38
CA ASN A 18 -2.78 27.18 9.99
C ASN A 18 -3.36 25.92 9.30
N MET A 19 -4.39 25.29 9.87
CA MET A 19 -5.06 24.14 9.24
C MET A 19 -6.41 24.53 8.62
N VAL A 20 -6.90 23.70 7.70
CA VAL A 20 -8.21 23.85 7.07
C VAL A 20 -9.14 22.68 7.43
N VAL A 21 -10.42 22.98 7.63
CA VAL A 21 -11.45 21.96 7.87
C VAL A 21 -11.92 21.40 6.53
N PRO A 22 -11.86 20.07 6.31
CA PRO A 22 -12.34 19.47 5.08
C PRO A 22 -13.86 19.56 5.00
N PRO A 23 -14.44 19.93 3.83
CA PRO A 23 -15.86 19.79 3.61
C PRO A 23 -16.29 18.32 3.72
N VAL A 24 -17.55 18.12 4.11
CA VAL A 24 -18.17 16.80 4.20
C VAL A 24 -19.15 16.63 3.05
N VAL A 25 -18.95 15.59 2.23
CA VAL A 25 -19.81 15.25 1.09
C VAL A 25 -20.33 13.84 1.31
N ASN A 26 -21.64 13.65 1.35
CA ASN A 26 -22.29 12.35 1.60
C ASN A 26 -21.75 11.62 2.84
N GLY A 27 -21.43 12.37 3.91
CA GLY A 27 -20.87 11.82 5.15
C GLY A 27 -19.36 11.56 5.13
N VAL A 28 -18.68 11.80 4.01
CA VAL A 28 -17.24 11.61 3.85
C VAL A 28 -16.51 12.96 3.89
N LYS A 29 -15.46 13.06 4.72
CA LYS A 29 -14.56 14.22 4.70
C LYS A 29 -13.71 14.16 3.44
N CYS A 30 -13.73 15.22 2.64
CA CYS A 30 -13.01 15.28 1.38
C CYS A 30 -12.10 16.51 1.33
N MET A 31 -11.02 16.41 0.56
CA MET A 31 -10.23 17.56 0.16
C MET A 31 -9.72 17.35 -1.26
N SER A 32 -9.78 18.39 -2.09
CA SER A 32 -9.33 18.32 -3.47
C SER A 32 -8.50 19.53 -3.83
N PHE A 33 -7.49 19.31 -4.67
CA PHE A 33 -6.75 20.39 -5.29
C PHE A 33 -7.65 21.33 -6.10
N GLY A 34 -8.73 20.81 -6.68
CA GLY A 34 -9.70 21.60 -7.44
C GLY A 34 -10.45 22.64 -6.59
N TRP A 35 -10.37 22.58 -5.26
CA TRP A 35 -10.99 23.55 -4.36
C TRP A 35 -10.02 24.61 -3.84
N VAL A 36 -8.73 24.50 -4.17
CA VAL A 36 -7.72 25.49 -3.78
C VAL A 36 -8.01 26.78 -4.54
N ASN A 37 -7.98 27.92 -3.84
CA ASN A 37 -8.25 29.22 -4.44
C ASN A 37 -7.30 29.50 -5.63
N PRO A 38 -7.80 29.83 -6.84
CA PRO A 38 -6.95 30.14 -7.99
C PRO A 38 -6.03 31.34 -7.78
N ASN A 39 -6.38 32.25 -6.88
CA ASN A 39 -5.56 33.40 -6.51
C ASN A 39 -4.46 33.06 -5.47
N ALA A 40 -4.34 31.80 -5.04
CA ALA A 40 -3.34 31.37 -4.05
C ALA A 40 -1.92 31.25 -4.63
N GLY A 41 -1.71 31.58 -5.91
CA GLY A 41 -0.39 31.53 -6.57
C GLY A 41 0.09 30.11 -6.86
N VAL A 42 -0.80 29.11 -6.81
CA VAL A 42 -0.51 27.74 -7.23
C VAL A 42 -1.02 27.56 -8.67
N PRO A 43 -0.14 27.38 -9.67
CA PRO A 43 -0.55 27.15 -11.05
C PRO A 43 -1.53 25.98 -11.13
N GLY A 44 -2.70 26.19 -11.75
CA GLY A 44 -3.72 25.15 -11.92
C GLY A 44 -4.70 24.97 -10.76
N ALA A 45 -4.56 25.67 -9.63
CA ALA A 45 -5.51 25.58 -8.52
C ALA A 45 -6.84 26.26 -8.89
N GLY A 46 -7.97 25.58 -8.66
CA GLY A 46 -9.34 26.15 -8.64
C GLY A 46 -9.78 27.08 -9.78
N GLY A 47 -9.16 27.00 -10.97
CA GLY A 47 -9.57 27.72 -12.18
C GLY A 47 -9.97 26.76 -13.30
N ASP A 48 -10.53 27.32 -14.39
CA ASP A 48 -10.92 26.56 -15.61
C ASP A 48 -9.72 26.09 -16.46
N GLU A 49 -8.50 26.49 -16.10
CA GLU A 49 -7.28 26.03 -16.79
C GLU A 49 -6.88 24.63 -16.31
N ALA A 50 -6.54 23.74 -17.24
CA ALA A 50 -5.99 22.43 -16.92
C ALA A 50 -4.78 22.60 -15.99
N ALA A 51 -4.82 21.95 -14.84
CA ALA A 51 -3.78 22.04 -13.83
C ALA A 51 -2.46 21.41 -14.31
N ILE A 52 -1.66 22.16 -15.08
CA ILE A 52 -0.31 21.74 -15.46
C ILE A 52 0.62 22.10 -14.30
N ILE A 53 0.60 21.28 -13.25
CA ILE A 53 1.49 21.43 -12.12
C ILE A 53 2.78 20.65 -12.41
N ARG A 54 3.92 21.34 -12.47
CA ARG A 54 5.23 20.69 -12.57
C ARG A 54 5.62 20.05 -11.23
N GLY A 55 6.33 18.92 -11.28
CA GLY A 55 6.65 18.01 -10.14
C GLY A 55 6.76 18.64 -8.75
N PRO A 56 7.67 19.61 -8.50
CA PRO A 56 7.88 20.18 -7.17
C PRO A 56 6.66 20.91 -6.58
N VAL A 57 5.83 21.51 -7.44
CA VAL A 57 4.61 22.20 -7.00
C VAL A 57 3.53 21.18 -6.65
N ALA A 58 3.45 20.06 -7.40
CA ALA A 58 2.49 18.99 -7.14
C ALA A 58 2.78 18.30 -5.80
N SER A 59 4.05 18.00 -5.54
CA SER A 59 4.51 17.46 -4.25
C SER A 59 4.14 18.36 -3.08
N ARG A 60 4.38 19.68 -3.18
CA ARG A 60 4.05 20.64 -2.12
C ARG A 60 2.54 20.73 -1.88
N VAL A 61 1.76 20.76 -2.96
CA VAL A 61 0.29 20.78 -2.89
C VAL A 61 -0.21 19.55 -2.14
N VAL A 62 0.23 18.36 -2.53
CA VAL A 62 -0.22 17.12 -1.92
C VAL A 62 0.18 17.07 -0.44
N GLN A 63 1.39 17.52 -0.10
CA GLN A 63 1.81 17.66 1.28
C GLN A 63 0.90 18.62 2.07
N GLN A 64 0.51 19.75 1.48
CA GLN A 64 -0.39 20.72 2.11
C GLN A 64 -1.80 20.16 2.28
N LEU A 65 -2.33 19.42 1.29
CA LEU A 65 -3.65 18.78 1.40
C LEU A 65 -3.65 17.70 2.48
N LEU A 66 -2.56 16.93 2.58
CA LEU A 66 -2.42 15.86 3.55
C LEU A 66 -2.22 16.39 4.97
N LEU A 67 -1.21 17.25 5.17
CA LEU A 67 -0.77 17.70 6.49
C LEU A 67 -1.44 18.99 6.96
N GLY A 68 -1.92 19.82 6.03
CA GLY A 68 -2.60 21.09 6.33
C GLY A 68 -4.11 20.96 6.52
N THR A 69 -4.66 19.75 6.44
CA THR A 69 -6.10 19.49 6.61
C THR A 69 -6.38 18.84 7.96
N GLU A 70 -7.38 19.38 8.66
CA GLU A 70 -7.89 18.85 9.92
C GLU A 70 -8.80 17.64 9.64
N TRP A 71 -8.18 16.50 9.39
CA TRP A 71 -8.90 15.25 9.18
C TRP A 71 -9.61 14.77 10.45
N GLY A 72 -9.06 15.09 11.63
CA GLY A 72 -9.52 14.56 12.92
C GLY A 72 -9.30 13.05 13.02
N ALA A 73 -10.09 12.39 13.88
CA ALA A 73 -10.09 10.92 13.93
C ALA A 73 -10.75 10.34 12.66
N LEU A 74 -10.05 9.40 12.02
CA LEU A 74 -10.49 8.65 10.85
C LEU A 74 -10.05 7.19 10.99
N ASP A 75 -10.89 6.27 10.55
CA ASP A 75 -10.50 4.86 10.37
C ASP A 75 -9.69 4.67 9.08
N TYR A 76 -10.08 5.39 8.01
CA TYR A 76 -9.46 5.34 6.70
C TYR A 76 -9.32 6.73 6.08
N LEU A 77 -8.18 6.97 5.42
CA LEU A 77 -7.95 8.12 4.56
C LEU A 77 -7.52 7.62 3.19
N LEU A 78 -8.37 7.78 2.18
CA LEU A 78 -8.06 7.41 0.80
C LEU A 78 -7.33 8.56 0.10
N LEU A 79 -6.22 8.25 -0.56
CA LEU A 79 -5.43 9.20 -1.33
C LEU A 79 -5.55 8.85 -2.82
N ASP A 80 -6.27 9.68 -3.58
CA ASP A 80 -6.33 9.57 -5.03
C ASP A 80 -5.09 10.25 -5.64
N LEU A 81 -4.16 9.42 -6.11
CA LEU A 81 -2.87 9.88 -6.62
C LEU A 81 -2.95 10.09 -8.14
N PRO A 82 -2.24 11.11 -8.69
CA PRO A 82 -2.17 11.28 -10.13
C PRO A 82 -1.60 10.02 -10.81
N PRO A 83 -1.91 9.77 -12.10
CA PRO A 83 -1.41 8.59 -12.79
C PRO A 83 0.13 8.60 -12.93
N GLY A 84 0.72 7.42 -13.06
CA GLY A 84 2.16 7.21 -13.27
C GLY A 84 2.94 6.89 -12.00
N THR A 85 4.28 7.02 -12.09
CA THR A 85 5.25 6.68 -11.03
C THR A 85 6.14 7.88 -10.71
N GLY A 86 5.54 9.05 -10.53
CA GLY A 86 6.23 10.32 -10.41
C GLY A 86 6.63 10.71 -8.99
N ASP A 87 7.12 11.94 -8.86
CA ASP A 87 7.59 12.51 -7.60
C ASP A 87 6.49 12.60 -6.52
N VAL A 88 5.21 12.69 -6.92
CA VAL A 88 4.09 12.83 -5.98
C VAL A 88 3.90 11.57 -5.15
N GLN A 89 3.91 10.39 -5.78
CA GLN A 89 3.74 9.11 -5.09
C GLN A 89 4.89 8.88 -4.11
N ILE A 90 6.12 9.21 -4.51
CA ILE A 90 7.31 9.15 -3.65
C ILE A 90 7.19 10.13 -2.49
N THR A 91 6.78 11.38 -2.77
CA THR A 91 6.60 12.41 -1.74
C THR A 91 5.59 11.96 -0.69
N VAL A 92 4.44 11.41 -1.12
CA VAL A 92 3.41 10.90 -0.21
C VAL A 92 3.96 9.76 0.65
N ALA A 93 4.61 8.77 0.04
CA ALA A 93 5.20 7.64 0.78
C ALA A 93 6.31 8.06 1.75
N GLN A 94 7.00 9.18 1.50
CA GLN A 94 8.01 9.72 2.40
C GLN A 94 7.44 10.50 3.59
N HIS A 95 6.29 11.15 3.41
CA HIS A 95 5.68 12.01 4.44
C HIS A 95 4.54 11.34 5.20
N ALA A 96 3.99 10.24 4.67
CA ALA A 96 2.89 9.50 5.25
C ALA A 96 3.28 8.03 5.42
N ALA A 97 3.01 7.47 6.60
CA ALA A 97 3.06 6.04 6.81
C ALA A 97 1.85 5.39 6.12
N LEU A 98 2.01 5.03 4.84
CA LEU A 98 0.95 4.41 4.06
C LEU A 98 0.69 2.99 4.56
N ALA A 99 -0.58 2.69 4.87
CA ALA A 99 -0.99 1.35 5.26
C ALA A 99 -0.93 0.36 4.09
N GLY A 100 -1.02 0.87 2.85
CA GLY A 100 -0.85 0.11 1.62
C GLY A 100 -1.38 0.86 0.40
N ALA A 101 -1.25 0.23 -0.76
CA ALA A 101 -1.67 0.77 -2.06
C ALA A 101 -2.70 -0.15 -2.74
N VAL A 102 -3.71 0.46 -3.36
CA VAL A 102 -4.62 -0.21 -4.29
C VAL A 102 -4.20 0.17 -5.70
N VAL A 103 -3.87 -0.83 -6.51
CA VAL A 103 -3.31 -0.62 -7.85
C VAL A 103 -4.41 -0.83 -8.87
N VAL A 104 -4.73 0.20 -9.65
CA VAL A 104 -5.80 0.15 -10.66
C VAL A 104 -5.19 0.12 -12.06
N SER A 105 -5.58 -0.86 -12.87
CA SER A 105 -5.17 -1.07 -14.27
C SER A 105 -6.39 -1.23 -15.18
N THR A 106 -6.16 -1.37 -16.48
CA THR A 106 -7.11 -1.96 -17.44
C THR A 106 -6.52 -3.23 -18.07
N PRO A 107 -7.31 -4.12 -18.71
CA PRO A 107 -6.81 -5.30 -19.45
C PRO A 107 -6.06 -4.95 -20.75
N SER A 108 -5.36 -3.81 -20.76
CA SER A 108 -4.51 -3.38 -21.86
C SER A 108 -3.05 -3.62 -21.52
N LYS A 109 -2.29 -4.16 -22.47
CA LYS A 109 -0.85 -4.37 -22.33
C LYS A 109 -0.10 -3.09 -21.99
N LEU A 110 -0.55 -1.93 -22.50
CA LEU A 110 0.10 -0.64 -22.21
C LEU A 110 -0.12 -0.22 -20.75
N ALA A 111 -1.36 -0.32 -20.26
CA ALA A 111 -1.69 0.00 -18.87
C ALA A 111 -0.94 -0.92 -17.88
N HIS A 112 -0.80 -2.19 -18.23
CA HIS A 112 -0.10 -3.17 -17.41
C HIS A 112 1.38 -2.82 -17.17
N VAL A 113 2.10 -2.35 -18.19
CA VAL A 113 3.53 -2.00 -18.05
C VAL A 113 3.73 -0.86 -17.05
N ASP A 114 2.83 0.12 -17.03
CA ASP A 114 2.94 1.25 -16.10
C ASP A 114 2.53 0.86 -14.67
N VAL A 115 1.54 -0.03 -14.56
CA VAL A 115 1.14 -0.64 -13.29
C VAL A 115 2.27 -1.46 -12.67
N LEU A 116 3.00 -2.26 -13.45
CA LEU A 116 4.17 -2.97 -12.94
C LEU A 116 5.22 -2.03 -12.37
N LYS A 117 5.52 -0.92 -13.05
CA LYS A 117 6.46 0.09 -12.51
C LYS A 117 5.95 0.69 -11.21
N GLY A 118 4.66 0.97 -11.11
CA GLY A 118 4.02 1.49 -9.89
C GLY A 118 4.10 0.53 -8.72
N VAL A 119 3.82 -0.76 -8.96
CA VAL A 119 3.98 -1.83 -7.96
C VAL A 119 5.43 -1.90 -7.48
N HIS A 120 6.40 -1.93 -8.41
CA HIS A 120 7.81 -1.96 -8.04
C HIS A 120 8.19 -0.73 -7.21
N MET A 121 7.75 0.48 -7.59
CA MET A 121 8.02 1.69 -6.83
C MET A 121 7.49 1.59 -5.40
N PHE A 122 6.24 1.14 -5.20
CA PHE A 122 5.68 0.96 -3.86
C PHE A 122 6.38 -0.16 -3.07
N GLU A 123 6.77 -1.26 -3.71
CA GLU A 123 7.60 -2.32 -3.10
C GLU A 123 8.96 -1.79 -2.62
N HIS A 124 9.62 -0.93 -3.41
CA HIS A 124 10.87 -0.27 -2.99
C HIS A 124 10.67 0.66 -1.80
N MET A 125 9.51 1.33 -1.74
CA MET A 125 9.11 2.19 -0.62
C MET A 125 8.48 1.41 0.54
N LYS A 126 8.38 0.07 0.43
CA LYS A 126 7.78 -0.83 1.42
C LYS A 126 6.34 -0.48 1.75
N VAL A 127 5.59 -0.04 0.74
CA VAL A 127 4.15 0.14 0.82
C VAL A 127 3.51 -1.14 0.27
N PRO A 128 2.78 -1.93 1.09
CA PRO A 128 2.22 -3.19 0.64
C PRO A 128 1.10 -2.96 -0.37
N THR A 129 1.03 -3.81 -1.39
CA THR A 129 -0.13 -3.80 -2.29
C THR A 129 -1.29 -4.54 -1.63
N LEU A 130 -2.39 -3.83 -1.38
CA LEU A 130 -3.60 -4.36 -0.73
C LEU A 130 -4.52 -5.05 -1.73
N ALA A 131 -4.66 -4.46 -2.92
CA ALA A 131 -5.50 -4.98 -3.98
C ALA A 131 -4.97 -4.56 -5.35
N VAL A 132 -5.20 -5.41 -6.34
CA VAL A 132 -5.04 -5.10 -7.76
C VAL A 132 -6.42 -5.09 -8.39
N VAL A 133 -6.76 -4.00 -9.07
CA VAL A 133 -8.05 -3.81 -9.70
C VAL A 133 -7.85 -3.70 -11.20
N GLU A 134 -8.42 -4.65 -11.94
CA GLU A 134 -8.52 -4.57 -13.39
C GLU A 134 -9.86 -3.91 -13.73
N ASN A 135 -9.82 -2.59 -13.94
CA ASN A 135 -10.97 -1.78 -14.32
C ASN A 135 -11.32 -2.00 -15.80
N LEU A 136 -12.60 -1.81 -16.15
CA LEU A 136 -13.12 -2.04 -17.50
C LEU A 136 -12.87 -3.47 -18.02
N ALA A 137 -12.79 -4.45 -17.11
CA ALA A 137 -12.36 -5.81 -17.44
C ALA A 137 -13.38 -6.61 -18.23
N PHE A 138 -14.65 -6.27 -18.07
CA PHE A 138 -15.76 -6.95 -18.72
C PHE A 138 -16.95 -6.03 -18.83
N MET A 139 -17.92 -6.40 -19.65
CA MET A 139 -19.25 -5.81 -19.66
C MET A 139 -20.28 -6.93 -19.59
N LEU A 140 -21.42 -6.65 -18.97
CA LEU A 140 -22.55 -7.57 -18.94
C LEU A 140 -23.47 -7.24 -20.12
N VAL A 141 -23.70 -8.21 -21.01
CA VAL A 141 -24.58 -8.05 -22.17
C VAL A 141 -25.77 -9.01 -22.08
N PRO A 142 -26.98 -8.60 -22.48
CA PRO A 142 -28.12 -9.51 -22.52
C PRO A 142 -27.88 -10.67 -23.49
N GLY A 143 -28.05 -11.89 -23.01
CA GLY A 143 -28.01 -13.12 -23.77
C GLY A 143 -29.34 -13.43 -24.48
N PRO A 144 -29.35 -14.43 -25.37
CA PRO A 144 -30.56 -14.80 -26.14
C PRO A 144 -31.75 -15.24 -25.26
N ASP A 145 -31.47 -15.72 -24.05
CA ASP A 145 -32.45 -16.18 -23.06
C ASP A 145 -32.75 -15.14 -21.97
N GLY A 146 -32.22 -13.92 -22.11
CA GLY A 146 -32.33 -12.86 -21.10
C GLY A 146 -31.34 -12.98 -19.93
N SER A 147 -30.47 -13.99 -19.91
CA SER A 147 -29.36 -14.06 -18.95
C SER A 147 -28.31 -12.98 -19.24
N LEU A 148 -27.55 -12.56 -18.23
CA LEU A 148 -26.43 -11.64 -18.45
C LEU A 148 -25.17 -12.45 -18.79
N ILE A 149 -24.65 -12.22 -19.99
CA ILE A 149 -23.41 -12.83 -20.48
C ILE A 149 -22.25 -11.87 -20.24
N ARG A 150 -21.18 -12.38 -19.65
CA ARG A 150 -19.95 -11.63 -19.45
C ARG A 150 -19.12 -11.60 -20.74
N THR A 151 -18.91 -10.40 -21.28
CA THR A 151 -18.08 -10.17 -22.47
C THR A 151 -16.84 -9.36 -22.11
N HIS A 152 -15.71 -9.66 -22.74
CA HIS A 152 -14.43 -9.01 -22.45
C HIS A 152 -13.98 -8.11 -23.62
N PRO A 153 -14.28 -6.79 -23.57
CA PRO A 153 -14.03 -5.89 -24.70
C PRO A 153 -12.54 -5.73 -25.05
N PHE A 154 -11.65 -5.96 -24.07
CA PHE A 154 -10.20 -5.83 -24.24
C PHE A 154 -9.46 -7.18 -24.26
N GLY A 155 -10.19 -8.29 -24.39
CA GLY A 155 -9.62 -9.65 -24.40
C GLY A 155 -9.67 -10.33 -23.04
N ALA A 156 -9.25 -11.60 -23.00
CA ALA A 156 -9.49 -12.47 -21.86
C ALA A 156 -8.92 -11.90 -20.53
N PRO A 157 -9.66 -12.08 -19.41
CA PRO A 157 -9.29 -11.56 -18.10
C PRO A 157 -7.98 -12.15 -17.61
N GLY A 158 -7.27 -11.41 -16.76
CA GLY A 158 -6.19 -11.97 -15.95
C GLY A 158 -4.89 -12.31 -16.71
N ARG A 159 -4.80 -12.02 -18.02
CA ARG A 159 -3.57 -12.20 -18.84
C ARG A 159 -2.33 -11.52 -18.26
N HIS A 160 -2.56 -10.52 -17.42
CA HIS A 160 -1.56 -9.65 -16.84
C HIS A 160 -1.31 -9.95 -15.35
N LEU A 161 -2.09 -10.85 -14.74
CA LEU A 161 -1.96 -11.19 -13.32
C LEU A 161 -0.71 -12.02 -13.02
N GLU A 162 -0.29 -12.88 -13.94
CA GLU A 162 0.93 -13.68 -13.77
C GLU A 162 2.18 -12.80 -13.63
N ASP A 163 2.31 -11.78 -14.48
CA ASP A 163 3.44 -10.85 -14.43
C ASP A 163 3.38 -9.94 -13.20
N LEU A 164 2.18 -9.58 -12.75
CA LEU A 164 1.99 -8.92 -11.45
C LEU A 164 2.39 -9.82 -10.27
N GLY A 165 2.22 -11.14 -10.36
CA GLY A 165 2.63 -12.07 -9.31
C GLY A 165 4.12 -12.17 -9.13
N LYS A 166 4.87 -12.06 -10.22
CA LYS A 166 6.33 -11.95 -10.14
C LYS A 166 6.77 -10.65 -9.46
N ALA A 167 6.00 -9.58 -9.62
CA ALA A 167 6.27 -8.27 -9.02
C ALA A 167 5.79 -8.14 -7.57
N LEU A 168 4.98 -9.08 -7.08
CA LEU A 168 4.40 -9.08 -5.74
C LEU A 168 4.89 -10.31 -4.95
N PRO A 169 6.14 -10.31 -4.47
CA PRO A 169 6.69 -11.47 -3.75
C PRO A 169 5.94 -11.75 -2.45
N SER A 170 5.27 -10.75 -1.90
CA SER A 170 4.62 -10.80 -0.59
C SER A 170 3.20 -11.41 -0.63
N CYS A 171 2.55 -11.51 -1.79
CA CYS A 171 1.15 -11.96 -1.93
C CYS A 171 0.87 -12.57 -3.31
N SER A 172 0.05 -13.62 -3.37
CA SER A 172 -0.46 -14.13 -4.64
C SER A 172 -1.43 -13.11 -5.26
N PRO A 173 -1.24 -12.68 -6.53
CA PRO A 173 -2.16 -11.76 -7.20
C PRO A 173 -3.58 -12.27 -7.26
N GLN A 174 -3.78 -13.59 -7.29
CA GLN A 174 -5.10 -14.20 -7.38
C GLN A 174 -5.94 -13.91 -6.13
N ASP A 175 -5.28 -13.76 -4.97
CA ASP A 175 -5.94 -13.51 -3.69
C ASP A 175 -6.34 -12.04 -3.51
N ILE A 176 -5.74 -11.15 -4.30
CA ILE A 176 -5.91 -9.70 -4.17
C ILE A 176 -6.40 -9.02 -5.45
N SER A 177 -6.70 -9.79 -6.50
CA SER A 177 -7.13 -9.26 -7.79
C SER A 177 -8.64 -9.24 -7.91
N LEU A 178 -9.18 -8.09 -8.30
CA LEU A 178 -10.60 -7.88 -8.56
C LEU A 178 -10.81 -7.24 -9.94
N GLN A 179 -11.98 -7.48 -10.51
CA GLN A 179 -12.35 -6.98 -11.83
C GLN A 179 -13.58 -6.10 -11.73
N LEU A 180 -13.50 -4.90 -12.29
CA LEU A 180 -14.63 -3.97 -12.35
C LEU A 180 -15.22 -3.94 -13.76
N PRO A 181 -16.55 -3.81 -13.89
CA PRO A 181 -17.21 -3.80 -15.18
C PRO A 181 -17.10 -2.43 -15.87
N LEU A 182 -17.12 -2.46 -17.20
CA LEU A 182 -17.56 -1.35 -18.05
C LEU A 182 -19.10 -1.36 -18.06
N SER A 183 -19.73 -0.34 -17.49
CA SER A 183 -21.19 -0.22 -17.38
C SER A 183 -21.66 1.22 -17.57
N GLU A 184 -22.79 1.37 -18.27
CA GLU A 184 -23.49 2.64 -18.45
C GLU A 184 -23.97 3.20 -17.11
N VAL A 185 -24.45 2.34 -16.20
CA VAL A 185 -24.93 2.74 -14.87
C VAL A 185 -23.80 3.42 -14.07
N ILE A 186 -22.57 2.90 -14.17
CA ILE A 186 -21.39 3.50 -13.55
C ILE A 186 -21.07 4.85 -14.22
N GLY A 187 -21.15 4.92 -15.56
CA GLY A 187 -20.93 6.13 -16.32
C GLY A 187 -21.90 7.26 -15.94
N ASP A 188 -23.19 6.95 -15.89
CA ASP A 188 -24.25 7.90 -15.51
C ASP A 188 -24.09 8.40 -14.07
N ALA A 189 -23.73 7.50 -13.14
CA ALA A 189 -23.44 7.88 -11.76
C ALA A 189 -22.28 8.89 -11.70
N ASN A 190 -21.19 8.61 -12.42
CA ASN A 190 -20.02 9.50 -12.47
C ASN A 190 -20.35 10.88 -13.06
N GLU A 191 -21.15 10.93 -14.13
CA GLU A 191 -21.55 12.20 -14.76
C GLU A 191 -22.50 13.01 -13.89
N SER A 192 -23.42 12.33 -13.18
CA SER A 192 -24.36 12.97 -12.26
C SER A 192 -23.70 13.59 -11.02
N GLY A 193 -22.46 13.19 -10.71
CA GLY A 193 -21.77 13.58 -9.48
C GLY A 193 -22.29 12.90 -8.21
N ILE A 194 -23.18 11.91 -8.35
CA ILE A 194 -23.67 11.06 -7.25
C ILE A 194 -22.98 9.70 -7.40
N PRO A 195 -22.05 9.34 -6.49
CA PRO A 195 -21.37 8.05 -6.55
C PRO A 195 -22.36 6.88 -6.55
N LEU A 196 -22.03 5.81 -7.26
CA LEU A 196 -22.92 4.65 -7.41
C LEU A 196 -23.37 4.08 -6.05
N CYS A 197 -22.48 4.05 -5.06
CA CYS A 197 -22.76 3.57 -3.71
C CYS A 197 -23.73 4.46 -2.91
N ALA A 198 -23.93 5.72 -3.32
CA ALA A 198 -24.90 6.63 -2.73
C ALA A 198 -26.26 6.58 -3.45
N SER A 199 -26.34 5.86 -4.57
CA SER A 199 -27.59 5.67 -5.30
C SER A 199 -28.52 4.73 -4.52
N PRO A 200 -29.83 5.03 -4.41
CA PRO A 200 -30.78 4.17 -3.72
C PRO A 200 -31.10 2.86 -4.48
N SER A 201 -30.67 2.74 -5.74
CA SER A 201 -30.96 1.59 -6.59
C SER A 201 -29.93 0.49 -6.42
N VAL A 202 -30.37 -0.72 -6.07
CA VAL A 202 -29.52 -1.92 -6.07
C VAL A 202 -29.18 -2.27 -7.52
N CYS A 203 -27.89 -2.26 -7.87
CA CYS A 203 -27.42 -2.69 -9.19
C CYS A 203 -26.34 -3.79 -9.05
N PRO A 204 -26.30 -4.77 -9.98
CA PRO A 204 -25.28 -5.82 -9.98
C PRO A 204 -23.84 -5.28 -10.04
N GLU A 205 -23.65 -4.10 -10.63
CA GLU A 205 -22.36 -3.43 -10.74
C GLU A 205 -21.75 -3.04 -9.40
N MET A 206 -22.54 -2.92 -8.32
CA MET A 206 -22.02 -2.61 -6.99
C MET A 206 -21.28 -3.77 -6.33
N GLN A 207 -21.66 -5.02 -6.62
CA GLN A 207 -21.09 -6.22 -6.01
C GLN A 207 -19.54 -6.26 -6.06
N PRO A 208 -18.86 -6.02 -7.21
CA PRO A 208 -17.41 -6.03 -7.25
C PRO A 208 -16.75 -4.84 -6.49
N TYR A 209 -17.45 -3.72 -6.31
CA TYR A 209 -16.96 -2.61 -5.48
C TYR A 209 -17.06 -2.93 -3.98
N GLU A 210 -18.13 -3.60 -3.54
CA GLU A 210 -18.27 -4.09 -2.17
C GLU A 210 -17.18 -5.13 -1.86
N ALA A 211 -16.94 -6.07 -2.77
CA ALA A 211 -15.85 -7.04 -2.64
C ALA A 211 -14.46 -6.37 -2.55
N LEU A 212 -14.25 -5.26 -3.29
CA LEU A 212 -13.03 -4.46 -3.19
C LEU A 212 -12.90 -3.79 -1.83
N ALA A 213 -13.98 -3.18 -1.32
CA ALA A 213 -13.98 -2.55 -0.02
C ALA A 213 -13.64 -3.58 1.09
N ASP A 214 -14.29 -4.74 1.08
CA ASP A 214 -14.05 -5.82 2.04
C ASP A 214 -12.60 -6.33 2.00
N LEU A 215 -12.05 -6.52 0.79
CA LEU A 215 -10.67 -6.93 0.60
C LEU A 215 -9.69 -5.88 1.17
N VAL A 216 -9.89 -4.61 0.84
CA VAL A 216 -9.02 -3.51 1.29
C VAL A 216 -9.07 -3.37 2.80
N ILE A 217 -10.26 -3.42 3.41
CA ILE A 217 -10.44 -3.39 4.87
C ILE A 217 -9.67 -4.55 5.51
N LYS A 218 -9.91 -5.77 5.03
CA LYS A 218 -9.26 -6.99 5.55
C LYS A 218 -7.74 -6.88 5.46
N ARG A 219 -7.20 -6.52 4.30
CA ARG A 219 -5.74 -6.40 4.10
C ARG A 219 -5.14 -5.28 4.94
N THR A 220 -5.81 -4.13 5.02
CA THR A 220 -5.35 -3.02 5.88
C THR A 220 -5.24 -3.43 7.34
N HIS A 221 -6.24 -4.16 7.87
CA HIS A 221 -6.18 -4.68 9.23
C HIS A 221 -5.06 -5.71 9.43
N GLN A 222 -4.83 -6.58 8.45
CA GLN A 222 -3.72 -7.54 8.50
C GLN A 222 -2.37 -6.82 8.54
N GLU A 223 -2.16 -5.82 7.69
CA GLU A 223 -0.93 -5.03 7.65
C GLU A 223 -0.73 -4.20 8.92
N ALA A 224 -1.80 -3.59 9.46
CA ALA A 224 -1.77 -2.87 10.73
C ALA A 224 -1.44 -3.80 11.91
N HIS A 225 -2.02 -5.01 11.94
CA HIS A 225 -1.72 -5.99 12.98
C HIS A 225 -0.28 -6.49 12.87
N ALA A 226 0.19 -6.79 11.64
CA ALA A 226 1.56 -7.20 11.40
C ALA A 226 2.57 -6.14 11.84
N ALA A 227 2.25 -4.85 11.65
CA ALA A 227 3.03 -3.72 12.14
C ALA A 227 3.12 -3.68 13.67
N GLN A 228 2.00 -3.94 14.37
CA GLN A 228 1.95 -3.95 15.84
C GLN A 228 2.72 -5.13 16.45
N THR A 229 2.69 -6.29 15.77
CA THR A 229 3.41 -7.49 16.20
C THR A 229 4.82 -7.59 15.60
N ALA A 230 5.30 -6.52 14.95
CA ALA A 230 6.59 -6.50 14.31
C ALA A 230 7.72 -6.80 15.32
N PRO A 231 8.72 -7.60 14.93
CA PRO A 231 9.85 -7.85 15.80
C PRO A 231 10.71 -6.60 15.99
N ASP A 232 11.15 -6.34 17.22
CA ASP A 232 12.24 -5.40 17.53
C ASP A 232 13.57 -6.08 17.21
N VAL A 233 14.29 -5.52 16.23
CA VAL A 233 15.54 -6.09 15.70
C VAL A 233 16.68 -5.12 15.92
N ARG A 234 17.71 -5.53 16.66
CA ARG A 234 18.84 -4.67 17.01
C ARG A 234 20.16 -5.43 16.98
N TRP A 235 21.22 -4.75 16.55
CA TRP A 235 22.57 -5.26 16.72
C TRP A 235 23.02 -5.12 18.18
N SER A 236 23.59 -6.18 18.76
CA SER A 236 24.21 -6.15 20.08
C SER A 236 25.69 -6.54 20.00
N ALA A 237 26.56 -5.54 20.00
CA ALA A 237 28.02 -5.76 20.03
C ALA A 237 28.46 -6.61 21.24
N LYS A 238 27.80 -6.47 22.40
CA LYS A 238 28.09 -7.27 23.60
C LYS A 238 27.78 -8.75 23.44
N ARG A 239 26.70 -9.07 22.72
CA ARG A 239 26.28 -10.46 22.45
C ARG A 239 26.81 -10.99 21.13
N ASN A 240 27.50 -10.15 20.35
CA ASN A 240 27.98 -10.42 19.01
C ASN A 240 26.89 -11.04 18.11
N ALA A 241 25.66 -10.54 18.21
CA ALA A 241 24.50 -11.09 17.53
C ALA A 241 23.44 -10.03 17.28
N VAL A 242 22.60 -10.28 16.28
CA VAL A 242 21.35 -9.57 16.05
C VAL A 242 20.32 -10.12 17.02
N VAL A 243 19.87 -9.27 17.94
CA VAL A 243 18.84 -9.58 18.91
C VAL A 243 17.49 -9.31 18.25
N VAL A 244 16.66 -10.34 18.17
CA VAL A 244 15.30 -10.28 17.64
C VAL A 244 14.33 -10.53 18.80
N ARG A 245 13.43 -9.59 19.06
CA ARG A 245 12.39 -9.70 20.10
C ARG A 245 11.01 -9.55 19.47
N TRP A 246 10.05 -10.38 19.89
CA TRP A 246 8.69 -10.30 19.37
C TRP A 246 7.68 -10.76 20.41
N LEU A 247 6.41 -10.46 20.17
CA LEU A 247 5.29 -11.00 20.93
C LEU A 247 4.78 -12.27 20.25
N GLU A 248 4.68 -13.35 21.01
CA GLU A 248 4.08 -14.61 20.59
C GLU A 248 2.79 -14.82 21.37
N ARG A 249 1.66 -14.88 20.64
CA ARG A 249 0.34 -15.08 21.25
C ARG A 249 0.11 -16.56 21.54
N THR A 250 -0.19 -16.92 22.79
CA THR A 250 -0.47 -18.30 23.19
C THR A 250 -1.88 -18.74 22.76
N PRO A 251 -2.17 -20.06 22.73
CA PRO A 251 -3.53 -20.56 22.49
C PRO A 251 -4.58 -20.01 23.47
N GLU A 252 -4.16 -19.66 24.69
CA GLU A 252 -4.99 -19.07 25.74
C GLU A 252 -5.21 -17.55 25.54
N GLY A 253 -4.57 -16.95 24.54
CA GLY A 253 -4.76 -15.56 24.15
C GLY A 253 -3.83 -14.55 24.84
N GLU A 254 -2.83 -15.01 25.60
CA GLU A 254 -1.82 -14.16 26.24
C GLU A 254 -0.66 -13.83 25.30
N ASP A 255 -0.16 -12.59 25.34
CA ASP A 255 1.02 -12.18 24.57
C ASP A 255 2.31 -12.39 25.38
N LEU A 256 3.14 -13.35 24.98
CA LEU A 256 4.41 -13.64 25.62
C LEU A 256 5.58 -13.01 24.85
N GLY A 257 6.42 -12.26 25.55
CA GLY A 257 7.67 -11.76 25.01
C GLY A 257 8.67 -12.90 24.73
N ARG A 258 9.20 -12.93 23.50
CA ARG A 258 10.23 -13.87 23.07
C ARG A 258 11.47 -13.12 22.60
N GLU A 259 12.61 -13.80 22.70
CA GLU A 259 13.89 -13.32 22.20
C GLU A 259 14.61 -14.45 21.44
N ALA A 260 15.37 -14.08 20.42
CA ALA A 260 16.31 -14.95 19.73
C ALA A 260 17.58 -14.16 19.37
N LEU A 261 18.69 -14.87 19.27
CA LEU A 261 19.99 -14.34 18.86
C LEU A 261 20.34 -14.91 17.50
N VAL A 262 20.34 -14.05 16.49
CA VAL A 262 20.72 -14.40 15.12
C VAL A 262 22.17 -13.98 14.88
N PRO A 263 23.10 -14.89 14.52
CA PRO A 263 24.45 -14.51 14.12
C PRO A 263 24.44 -13.57 12.91
N ALA A 264 25.42 -12.67 12.85
CA ALA A 264 25.54 -11.71 11.74
C ALA A 264 25.67 -12.42 10.39
N ASP A 265 26.41 -13.53 10.33
CA ASP A 265 26.66 -14.29 9.11
C ASP A 265 25.37 -14.92 8.56
N ASP A 266 24.53 -15.48 9.43
CA ASP A 266 23.24 -16.08 9.05
C ASP A 266 22.31 -15.04 8.43
N LEU A 267 22.27 -13.83 9.00
CA LEU A 267 21.49 -12.73 8.48
C LEU A 267 22.08 -12.20 7.15
N PHE A 268 23.40 -12.10 7.03
CA PHE A 268 24.06 -11.62 5.82
C PHE A 268 23.81 -12.54 4.61
N GLN A 269 23.76 -13.86 4.84
CA GLN A 269 23.53 -14.87 3.80
C GLN A 269 22.05 -15.11 3.49
N ALA A 270 21.15 -14.50 4.26
CA ALA A 270 19.72 -14.69 4.09
C ALA A 270 19.15 -13.88 2.92
N ASP A 271 18.13 -14.45 2.28
CA ASP A 271 17.26 -13.76 1.36
C ASP A 271 16.43 -12.72 2.13
N PRO A 272 16.39 -11.47 1.66
CA PRO A 272 15.76 -10.37 2.39
C PRO A 272 14.22 -10.46 2.42
N TYR A 273 13.60 -11.35 1.64
CA TYR A 273 12.13 -11.47 1.54
C TYR A 273 11.57 -12.61 2.38
N ASP A 274 12.18 -13.79 2.33
CA ASP A 274 11.71 -14.98 3.06
C ASP A 274 12.71 -15.50 4.11
N GLY A 275 13.92 -14.94 4.12
CA GLY A 275 14.99 -15.30 5.03
C GLY A 275 15.79 -16.53 4.58
N SER A 276 15.48 -17.22 3.48
CA SER A 276 16.16 -18.45 3.01
C SER A 276 17.65 -18.24 2.70
N PRO A 277 18.53 -19.27 2.75
CA PRO A 277 19.92 -19.09 2.35
C PRO A 277 20.02 -18.73 0.85
N ARG A 278 20.80 -17.71 0.50
CA ARG A 278 21.04 -17.35 -0.90
C ARG A 278 21.92 -18.38 -1.60
N GLU A 279 21.53 -18.81 -2.80
CA GLU A 279 22.28 -19.79 -3.59
C GLU A 279 23.68 -19.31 -4.00
N ASP A 280 23.87 -18.00 -4.15
CA ASP A 280 25.10 -17.39 -4.68
C ASP A 280 25.98 -16.75 -3.59
N SER A 281 25.74 -17.06 -2.31
CA SER A 281 26.53 -16.48 -1.22
C SER A 281 27.89 -17.16 -1.13
N SER A 282 28.93 -16.48 -1.59
CA SER A 282 30.30 -16.76 -1.13
C SER A 282 30.32 -16.65 0.40
N PRO A 283 31.04 -17.52 1.14
CA PRO A 283 31.16 -17.36 2.59
C PRO A 283 31.67 -15.95 2.89
N PRO A 284 31.08 -15.24 3.86
CA PRO A 284 31.39 -13.85 4.11
C PRO A 284 32.89 -13.69 4.34
N THR A 285 33.44 -12.56 3.90
CA THR A 285 34.76 -12.17 4.38
C THR A 285 34.62 -12.01 5.90
N ALA A 286 35.33 -12.82 6.68
CA ALA A 286 35.14 -12.90 8.13
C ALA A 286 35.15 -11.50 8.76
N GLY A 287 34.06 -11.14 9.47
CA GLY A 287 33.99 -9.90 10.25
C GLY A 287 33.13 -8.77 9.69
N ILE A 288 32.29 -9.00 8.66
CA ILE A 288 31.27 -8.02 8.27
C ILE A 288 30.13 -8.06 9.29
N LEU A 289 29.92 -6.97 10.01
CA LEU A 289 28.93 -6.85 11.08
C LEU A 289 27.86 -5.81 10.72
N PRO A 290 26.63 -5.93 11.23
CA PRO A 290 25.64 -4.87 11.11
C PRO A 290 26.14 -3.60 11.80
N HIS A 291 26.26 -2.51 11.05
CA HIS A 291 26.61 -1.19 11.58
C HIS A 291 25.36 -0.47 12.09
N THR A 292 24.32 -0.41 11.28
CA THR A 292 23.00 0.11 11.68
C THR A 292 21.89 -0.79 11.18
N ILE A 293 20.84 -0.91 12.00
CA ILE A 293 19.57 -1.56 11.66
C ILE A 293 18.48 -0.51 11.88
N GLU A 294 17.86 -0.05 10.79
CA GLU A 294 16.86 1.01 10.80
C GLU A 294 15.50 0.47 10.35
N PRO A 295 14.42 0.65 11.13
CA PRO A 295 13.07 0.38 10.65
C PRO A 295 12.75 1.24 9.43
N ARG A 296 12.05 0.67 8.45
CA ARG A 296 11.57 1.36 7.25
C ARG A 296 10.08 1.05 7.07
N GLY A 297 9.27 2.07 7.37
CA GLY A 297 7.82 1.90 7.46
C GLY A 297 7.47 0.88 8.54
N ASN A 298 6.43 0.10 8.27
CA ASN A 298 5.87 -0.86 9.23
C ASN A 298 6.26 -2.31 8.95
N PHE A 299 7.10 -2.57 7.94
CA PHE A 299 7.17 -3.88 7.29
C PHE A 299 8.59 -4.44 7.12
N ALA A 300 9.61 -3.57 7.19
CA ALA A 300 10.97 -3.95 6.85
C ALA A 300 12.02 -3.17 7.63
N LEU A 301 13.24 -3.66 7.53
CA LEU A 301 14.43 -3.13 8.17
C LEU A 301 15.49 -2.89 7.10
N ARG A 302 16.15 -1.74 7.16
CA ARG A 302 17.37 -1.45 6.40
C ARG A 302 18.57 -1.82 7.24
N ILE A 303 19.52 -2.52 6.63
CA ILE A 303 20.75 -2.93 7.30
C ILE A 303 21.92 -2.36 6.51
N VAL A 304 22.69 -1.52 7.20
CA VAL A 304 23.97 -1.00 6.71
C VAL A 304 25.06 -1.82 7.37
N TRP A 305 25.94 -2.38 6.55
CA TRP A 305 27.01 -3.26 7.01
C TRP A 305 28.29 -2.47 7.27
N SER A 306 29.21 -3.03 8.06
CA SER A 306 30.46 -2.38 8.45
C SER A 306 31.42 -2.10 7.31
N ASP A 307 31.26 -2.78 6.18
CA ASP A 307 32.00 -2.57 4.93
C ASP A 307 31.38 -1.44 4.07
N GLY A 308 30.28 -0.83 4.54
CA GLY A 308 29.55 0.20 3.81
C GLY A 308 28.56 -0.36 2.77
N THR A 309 28.48 -1.69 2.62
CA THR A 309 27.51 -2.32 1.73
C THR A 309 26.10 -2.10 2.29
N GLU A 310 25.17 -1.75 1.40
CA GLU A 310 23.75 -1.69 1.73
C GLU A 310 23.06 -2.93 1.20
N THR A 311 22.23 -3.54 2.04
CA THR A 311 21.39 -4.67 1.60
C THR A 311 20.03 -4.19 1.11
N PRO A 312 19.37 -4.98 0.23
CA PRO A 312 17.93 -4.84 0.04
C PRO A 312 17.24 -4.97 1.41
N PHE A 313 16.16 -4.21 1.61
CA PHE A 313 15.45 -4.20 2.89
C PHE A 313 14.97 -5.60 3.28
N PHE A 314 15.26 -5.99 4.53
CA PHE A 314 14.80 -7.24 5.12
C PHE A 314 13.37 -7.11 5.62
N THR A 315 12.46 -7.96 5.15
CA THR A 315 11.09 -7.99 5.68
C THR A 315 11.05 -8.57 7.10
N HIS A 316 10.05 -8.20 7.90
CA HIS A 316 9.84 -8.83 9.21
C HIS A 316 9.65 -10.36 9.08
N ASN A 317 9.03 -10.82 7.99
CA ASN A 317 8.87 -12.25 7.70
C ASN A 317 10.20 -12.95 7.48
N ALA A 318 11.14 -12.33 6.75
CA ALA A 318 12.48 -12.87 6.54
C ALA A 318 13.24 -13.06 7.85
N VAL A 319 13.20 -12.03 8.72
CA VAL A 319 13.83 -12.10 10.04
C VAL A 319 13.20 -13.19 10.90
N MET A 320 11.88 -13.29 10.92
CA MET A 320 11.19 -14.34 11.66
C MET A 320 11.44 -15.74 11.06
N GLY A 321 11.62 -15.84 9.73
CA GLY A 321 12.04 -17.06 9.05
C GLY A 321 13.39 -17.57 9.55
N LEU A 322 14.38 -16.67 9.67
CA LEU A 322 15.69 -16.96 10.27
C LEU A 322 15.58 -17.50 11.70
N VAL A 323 14.81 -16.81 12.55
CA VAL A 323 14.58 -17.21 13.94
C VAL A 323 13.96 -18.61 14.03
N ARG A 324 12.95 -18.91 13.21
CA ARG A 324 12.30 -20.24 13.19
C ARG A 324 13.29 -21.33 12.82
N ARG A 325 14.17 -21.09 11.84
CA ARG A 325 15.17 -22.09 11.42
C ARG A 325 16.20 -22.38 12.49
N GLN A 326 16.72 -21.36 13.17
CA GLN A 326 17.66 -21.56 14.27
C GLN A 326 17.05 -22.34 15.43
N ARG A 327 15.78 -22.08 15.72
CA ARG A 327 15.05 -22.85 16.74
C ARG A 327 14.84 -24.30 16.32
N ALA A 328 14.61 -24.56 15.02
CA ALA A 328 14.47 -25.92 14.50
C ALA A 328 15.81 -26.70 14.46
N SER A 329 16.95 -26.01 14.29
CA SER A 329 18.28 -26.62 14.32
C SER A 329 18.88 -26.76 15.73
N SER A 330 18.27 -26.12 16.73
CA SER A 330 18.66 -26.25 18.14
C SER A 330 17.99 -27.49 18.75
N PRO A 331 18.72 -28.48 19.31
CA PRO A 331 18.11 -29.64 19.94
C PRO A 331 17.26 -29.22 21.15
N SER A 332 16.05 -29.77 21.26
CA SER A 332 15.15 -29.48 22.37
C SER A 332 15.82 -29.79 23.72
N PRO A 333 15.81 -28.88 24.70
CA PRO A 333 16.27 -29.19 26.06
C PRO A 333 15.16 -29.99 26.76
N SER A 334 15.05 -31.28 26.42
CA SER A 334 14.08 -32.21 27.03
C SER A 334 14.65 -33.62 27.03
N SER A 335 15.88 -33.78 27.53
CA SER A 335 16.44 -35.06 27.97
C SER A 335 17.71 -34.83 28.81
N MET A 336 17.54 -34.27 30.00
CA MET A 336 18.49 -34.43 31.13
C MET A 336 17.69 -34.53 32.41
#